data_AF-A0A3D3RMG7-F1
#
_entry.id   AF-A0A3D3RMG7-F1
#
_cell.length_a   1.000
_cell.length_b   1.000
_cell.length_c   1.000
_cell.angle_alpha   90.00
_cell.angle_beta   90.00
_cell.angle_gamma   90.00
#
_symmetry.space_group_name_H-M   'P 1'
#
loop_
_entity.id
_entity.type
_entity.pdbx_description
1 polymer ?
#
loop_
_entity_poly.entity_id
_entity_poly.type
_entity_poly.pdbx_seq_one_letter_code
_entity_poly.pdbx_strand_id
1 'polypeptide(L)' 'MKKPLIILTGPTAVGKTSLSIGLAKAIGGEIISADSMQIYRHMDIGTAKIMPEEMKGVPHYLIDELNPDEEFNVVRF' A
#
# COMPACT_ATOMS: atom_id res chain seq x y z
N MET A 1 11.29 -22.94 4.58
CA MET A 1 11.75 -22.20 3.39
C MET A 1 11.41 -20.72 3.55
N LYS A 2 12.24 -19.79 3.07
CA LYS A 2 11.89 -18.35 3.06
C LYS A 2 10.81 -18.10 2.01
N LYS A 3 9.81 -17.28 2.35
CA LYS A 3 8.83 -16.78 1.38
C LYS A 3 9.50 -15.71 0.50
N PRO A 4 9.27 -15.70 -0.82
CA PRO A 4 9.75 -14.63 -1.69
C PRO A 4 9.07 -13.31 -1.32
N LEU A 5 9.82 -12.21 -1.34
CA LEU A 5 9.35 -10.85 -1.08
C LEU A 5 9.92 -9.91 -2.13
N ILE A 6 9.07 -9.09 -2.74
CA ILE A 6 9.47 -8.06 -3.70
C ILE A 6 9.30 -6.70 -3.03
N ILE A 7 10.37 -5.90 -3.03
CA ILE A 7 10.35 -4.52 -2.54
C ILE A 7 10.25 -3.59 -3.76
N LEU A 8 9.13 -2.87 -3.86
CA LEU A 8 8.95 -1.85 -4.89
C LEU A 8 9.12 -0.46 -4.27
N THR A 9 10.28 0.16 -4.50
CA THR A 9 10.63 1.48 -3.98
C THR A 9 10.86 2.49 -5.10
N GLY A 10 10.84 3.78 -4.77
CA GLY A 10 11.03 4.89 -5.69
C GLY A 10 10.35 6.17 -5.21
N PRO A 11 10.67 7.34 -5.80
CA PRO A 11 10.08 8.61 -5.39
C PRO A 11 8.55 8.67 -5.62
N THR A 12 7.88 9.63 -5.00
CA THR A 12 6.44 9.88 -5.22
C THR A 12 6.17 10.21 -6.70
N ALA A 13 4.98 9.86 -7.19
CA ALA A 13 4.52 10.11 -8.56
C ALA A 13 5.23 9.37 -9.72
N VAL A 14 6.16 8.44 -9.45
CA VAL A 14 6.79 7.61 -10.53
C VAL A 14 5.94 6.42 -11.00
N GLY A 15 4.68 6.31 -10.55
CA GLY A 15 3.76 5.26 -11.01
C GLY A 15 3.89 3.90 -10.30
N LYS A 16 4.48 3.85 -9.09
CA LYS A 16 4.66 2.62 -8.31
C LYS A 16 3.38 1.81 -8.12
N THR A 17 2.27 2.47 -7.80
CA THR A 17 0.97 1.83 -7.57
C THR A 17 0.47 1.08 -8.80
N SER A 18 0.58 1.67 -9.99
CA SER A 18 0.18 1.01 -11.24
C SER A 18 1.04 -0.24 -11.51
N LEU A 19 2.36 -0.12 -11.27
CA LEU A 19 3.30 -1.22 -11.44
C LEU A 19 3.07 -2.35 -10.42
N SER A 20 2.82 -2.04 -9.15
CA SER A 20 2.58 -3.04 -8.11
C SER A 20 1.34 -3.87 -8.41
N ILE A 21 0.25 -3.26 -8.87
CA ILE A 21 -0.98 -3.98 -9.24
C ILE A 21 -0.73 -4.93 -10.42
N GLY A 22 -0.05 -4.45 -11.47
CA GLY A 22 0.28 -5.27 -12.63
C GLY A 22 1.14 -6.48 -12.26
N LEU A 23 2.16 -6.25 -11.42
CA LEU A 23 3.03 -7.30 -10.90
C LEU A 23 2.26 -8.31 -10.04
N ALA A 24 1.46 -7.84 -9.08
CA ALA A 24 0.67 -8.68 -8.20
C ALA A 24 -0.27 -9.60 -8.98
N LYS A 25 -0.94 -9.09 -10.01
CA LYS A 25 -1.78 -9.90 -10.91
C LYS A 25 -0.99 -10.96 -11.67
N ALA A 26 0.21 -10.63 -12.14
CA ALA A 26 1.04 -11.56 -12.91
C ALA A 26 1.55 -12.74 -12.07
N ILE A 27 1.76 -12.54 -10.76
CA ILE A 27 2.34 -13.55 -9.87
C ILE A 27 1.35 -14.14 -8.85
N GLY A 28 0.08 -13.71 -8.88
CA GLY A 28 -0.90 -14.08 -7.85
C GLY A 28 -0.53 -13.57 -6.45
N GLY A 29 0.08 -12.38 -6.40
CA GLY A 29 0.58 -11.77 -5.18
C GLY A 29 -0.40 -10.79 -4.55
N GLU A 30 -0.04 -10.33 -3.36
CA GLU A 30 -0.77 -9.35 -2.56
C GLU A 30 0.16 -8.17 -2.27
N ILE A 31 -0.40 -7.01 -1.91
CA ILE A 31 0.36 -5.76 -1.73
C ILE A 31 0.29 -5.33 -0.26
N ILE A 32 1.45 -5.01 0.32
CA ILE A 32 1.55 -4.36 1.63
C ILE A 32 2.01 -2.93 1.38
N SER A 33 1.22 -1.93 1.78
CA SER A 33 1.64 -0.53 1.68
C SER A 33 2.75 -0.25 2.68
N ALA A 34 3.85 0.36 2.22
CA ALA A 34 4.93 0.87 3.07
C ALA A 34 4.90 2.41 3.18
N ASP A 35 3.77 3.03 2.82
CA ASP A 35 3.55 4.46 2.97
C ASP A 35 2.93 4.74 4.36
N SER A 36 3.60 5.56 5.16
CA SER A 36 3.18 5.83 6.54
C SER A 36 1.91 6.66 6.65
N MET A 37 1.46 7.31 5.57
CA MET A 37 0.29 8.18 5.57
C MET A 37 -0.98 7.47 5.07
N GLN A 38 -0.86 6.47 4.19
CA GLN A 38 -2.02 5.75 3.65
C GLN A 38 -2.69 4.81 4.65
N ILE A 39 -2.03 4.50 5.77
CA ILE A 39 -2.58 3.66 6.83
C ILE A 39 -3.77 4.31 7.56
N TYR A 40 -3.89 5.65 7.51
CA TYR A 40 -4.90 6.40 8.26
C TYR A 40 -6.21 6.54 7.51
N ARG A 41 -7.32 6.23 8.19
CA ARG A 41 -8.70 6.40 7.73
C ARG A 41 -9.01 7.86 7.41
N HIS A 42 -9.88 8.08 6.43
CA HIS A 42 -10.42 9.40 6.02
C HIS A 42 -9.41 10.40 5.44
N MET A 43 -8.12 10.04 5.36
CA MET A 43 -7.06 10.89 4.81
C MET A 43 -6.80 10.60 3.32
N ASP A 44 -7.83 10.53 2.49
CA ASP A 44 -7.71 9.94 1.15
C ASP A 44 -7.01 10.86 0.15
N ILE A 45 -7.49 12.11 0.04
CA ILE A 45 -7.03 13.06 -0.99
C ILE A 45 -5.60 13.53 -0.72
N GLY A 46 -5.31 13.94 0.52
CA GLY A 46 -4.00 14.49 0.88
C GLY A 46 -2.84 13.49 0.82
N THR A 47 -3.16 12.18 0.86
CA THR A 47 -2.15 11.10 0.86
C THR A 47 -2.09 10.34 -0.46
N ALA A 48 -2.86 10.79 -1.47
CA ALA A 48 -3.05 10.09 -2.74
C ALA A 48 -3.34 8.60 -2.51
N LYS A 49 -4.24 8.31 -1.56
CA LYS A 49 -4.58 6.95 -1.16
C LYS A 49 -5.21 6.20 -2.34
N ILE A 50 -4.79 4.96 -2.52
CA ILE A 50 -5.38 4.09 -3.52
C ILE A 50 -6.82 3.71 -3.12
N MET A 51 -7.77 3.89 -4.05
CA MET A 51 -9.18 3.55 -3.83
C MET A 51 -9.48 2.09 -4.21
N PRO A 52 -10.54 1.46 -3.65
CA PRO A 52 -10.89 0.07 -3.92
C PRO A 52 -11.01 -0.28 -5.42
N GLU A 53 -11.57 0.62 -6.22
CA GLU A 53 -11.67 0.48 -7.68
C GLU A 53 -10.30 0.46 -8.38
N GLU A 54 -9.33 1.19 -7.84
CA GLU A 54 -7.97 1.27 -8.36
C GLU A 54 -7.14 0.03 -7.98
N MET A 55 -7.47 -0.65 -6.88
CA MET A 55 -6.84 -1.91 -6.46
C MET A 55 -7.10 -3.05 -7.46
N LYS A 56 -8.15 -2.92 -8.29
CA LYS A 56 -8.53 -3.90 -9.34
C LYS A 56 -8.59 -5.35 -8.84
N GLY A 57 -9.08 -5.55 -7.62
CA GLY A 57 -9.25 -6.85 -6.97
C GLY A 57 -7.99 -7.45 -6.33
N VAL A 58 -6.87 -6.73 -6.33
CA VAL A 58 -5.65 -7.17 -5.62
C VAL A 58 -5.79 -6.83 -4.13
N PRO A 59 -5.58 -7.78 -3.21
CA PRO A 59 -5.56 -7.47 -1.77
C PRO A 59 -4.47 -6.46 -1.42
N HIS A 60 -4.84 -5.42 -0.68
CA HIS A 60 -3.94 -4.41 -0.14
C HIS A 60 -4.04 -4.41 1.39
N TYR A 61 -2.90 -4.36 2.06
CA TYR A 61 -2.79 -4.27 3.52
C TYR A 61 -2.13 -2.95 3.93
N LEU A 62 -2.35 -2.55 5.19
CA LEU A 62 -1.84 -1.30 5.78
C LEU A 62 -2.39 -0.05 5.07
N ILE A 63 -3.67 -0.10 4.72
CA ILE A 63 -4.46 1.01 4.20
C ILE A 63 -5.75 1.07 5.02
N ASP A 64 -6.12 2.25 5.52
CA ASP A 64 -7.32 2.43 6.36
C ASP A 64 -7.37 1.54 7.62
N GLU A 65 -6.22 1.21 8.21
CA GLU A 65 -6.13 0.37 9.41
C GLU A 65 -6.26 1.18 10.71
N LEU A 66 -5.83 2.44 10.70
CA LEU A 66 -5.74 3.29 11.89
C LEU A 66 -6.62 4.54 11.77
N ASN A 67 -7.14 5.04 12.89
CA ASN A 67 -7.72 6.38 12.95
C ASN A 67 -6.61 7.45 12.97
N PRO A 68 -6.87 8.68 12.48
CA PRO A 68 -5.86 9.73 12.38
C PRO A 68 -5.18 10.15 13.70
N ASP A 69 -5.79 9.85 14.84
CA ASP A 69 -5.29 10.14 16.19
C ASP A 69 -4.42 9.00 16.77
N GLU A 70 -4.31 7.87 16.08
CA GLU A 70 -3.47 6.74 16.51
C GLU A 70 -2.01 6.91 16.06
N GLU A 71 -1.05 6.51 16.90
CA GLU A 71 0.37 6.58 16.52
C GLU A 71 0.80 5.46 15.58
N PHE A 72 1.57 5.80 14.55
CA PHE A 72 2.25 4.86 13.67
C PHE A 72 3.76 5.14 13.57
N ASN A 73 4.58 4.10 13.66
CA ASN A 73 6.04 4.20 13.64
C ASN A 73 6.67 2.90 13.10
N VAL A 74 7.98 2.92 12.87
CA VAL A 74 8.74 1.79 12.28
C VAL A 74 8.73 0.52 13.12
N VAL A 75 8.44 0.60 14.42
CA VAL A 75 8.32 -0.57 15.30
C VAL A 75 6.94 -1.22 15.16
N ARG A 76 5.91 -0.42 14.81
CA ARG A 76 4.55 -0.90 14.55
C ARG A 76 4.33 -1.41 13.12
N PHE A 77 5.10 -0.92 12.15
CA PHE A 77 5.12 -1.42 10.77
C PHE A 77 5.71 -2.83 10.70
#